data_AF-A0A367J3Z5-F1
#
_entry.id   AF-A0A367J3Z5-F1
#
_cell.length_a   1.000
_cell.length_b   1.000
_cell.length_c   1.000
_cell.angle_alpha   90.00
_cell.angle_beta   90.00
_cell.angle_gamma   90.00
#
_symmetry.space_group_name_H-M   'P 1'
#
loop_
_entity.id
_entity.type
_entity.pdbx_description
1 polymer ?
#
loop_
_entity_poly.entity_id
_entity_poly.type
_entity_poly.pdbx_seq_one_letter_code
_entity_poly.pdbx_strand_id
1 'polypeptide(L)'
;MKIYRAETGQQVPWPPNKKEINSVKDLKVELEKCIGVPVHSQILMTSFGTQVKESNLQDILKAKDKDEYILFCYDRQYLDALPEEISNLLDVETPQLEPKVPPFTGDDSLKSVERILKKQTVSQNCETYLSLFRTFDDYSQMVIQTSTTHTQLGKTLVEEQKLQRMALNVAMTNLETHNKTMEMNVKAFATLAEKERVKQTSLVDSLSTDLEILKHIQVHPSLQLTHKKLVDWIDPQHIDTLKQETIQLCQFLAQETRELLTKTTELAQCEREVLSDIANKNQLHLLDGSLADIQEQLQRAQFLKDTRKRDRSRVTDKIAELLHRPVTDLFASLSVSEPQEAKKTLGLFHHLAEYQVQNYLPQLASYELAIRQKVTTLAISKRNSIQELIKYMNAVSQIQSEIASVEPRLKEAKECLDQFKTKYAQRDLESVRDILFGYGALMIEIVRRREYVQLVSEHGLLLSDLMTKYKQEELKKRNFFDQKVLKMLPFKP
;
A
#
# COMPACT_ATOMS: atom_id res chain seq x y z
N MET A 1 9.14 1.11 -17.24
CA MET A 1 8.60 0.45 -16.04
C MET A 1 9.69 -0.43 -15.43
N LYS A 2 10.00 -0.22 -14.14
CA LYS A 2 10.89 -1.08 -13.35
C LYS A 2 10.01 -2.05 -12.55
N ILE A 3 10.41 -3.30 -12.46
CA ILE A 3 9.66 -4.35 -11.77
C ILE A 3 10.58 -5.04 -10.79
N TYR A 4 10.10 -5.23 -9.56
CA TYR A 4 10.83 -5.88 -8.50
C TYR A 4 9.99 -6.97 -7.87
N ARG A 5 10.66 -8.05 -7.46
CA ARG A 5 10.07 -9.03 -6.54
C ARG A 5 10.16 -8.45 -5.14
N ALA A 6 9.02 -8.33 -4.47
CA ALA A 6 8.93 -7.67 -3.17
C ALA A 6 9.75 -8.40 -2.10
N GLU A 7 9.72 -9.73 -2.12
CA GLU A 7 10.34 -10.60 -1.13
C GLU A 7 11.85 -10.54 -1.14
N THR A 8 12.46 -10.42 -2.32
CA THR A 8 13.91 -10.51 -2.49
C THR A 8 14.55 -9.18 -2.83
N GLY A 9 13.75 -8.19 -3.25
CA GLY A 9 14.23 -6.91 -3.78
C GLY A 9 14.88 -7.02 -5.17
N GLN A 10 14.89 -8.20 -5.78
CA GLN A 10 15.53 -8.42 -7.07
C GLN A 10 14.77 -7.72 -8.19
N GLN A 11 15.52 -7.07 -9.08
CA GLN A 11 14.97 -6.50 -10.29
C GLN A 11 14.67 -7.59 -11.30
N VAL A 12 13.46 -7.56 -11.84
CA VAL A 12 13.01 -8.50 -12.85
C VAL A 12 13.51 -8.03 -14.22
N PRO A 13 14.23 -8.87 -14.98
CA PRO A 13 14.64 -8.54 -16.34
C PRO A 13 13.39 -8.48 -17.23
N TRP A 14 12.94 -7.27 -17.54
CA TRP A 14 11.75 -7.05 -18.34
C TRP A 14 12.11 -6.82 -19.82
N PRO A 15 11.64 -7.66 -20.76
CA PRO A 15 12.03 -7.57 -22.15
C PRO A 15 11.54 -6.27 -22.82
N PRO A 16 12.34 -5.64 -23.69
CA PRO A 16 11.97 -4.40 -24.38
C PRO A 16 10.88 -4.61 -25.44
N ASN A 17 10.76 -5.82 -26.00
CA ASN A 17 9.76 -6.17 -27.00
C ASN A 17 8.43 -6.52 -26.31
N LYS A 18 7.61 -5.50 -26.09
CA LYS A 18 6.26 -5.64 -25.53
C LYS A 18 5.41 -6.48 -26.49
N LYS A 19 4.98 -7.68 -26.09
CA LYS A 19 3.67 -8.17 -26.56
C LYS A 19 2.64 -7.12 -26.13
N GLU A 20 1.62 -6.85 -26.93
CA GLU A 20 0.55 -5.92 -26.55
C GLU A 20 -0.15 -6.44 -25.28
N ILE A 21 0.27 -5.93 -24.12
CA ILE A 21 -0.37 -6.19 -22.83
C ILE A 21 -1.63 -5.34 -22.82
N ASN A 22 -2.77 -5.98 -23.07
CA ASN A 22 -4.07 -5.32 -23.14
C ASN A 22 -4.90 -5.53 -21.88
N SER A 23 -4.54 -6.52 -21.05
CA SER A 23 -5.19 -6.83 -19.78
C SER A 23 -4.20 -7.07 -18.64
N VAL A 24 -4.68 -6.96 -17.39
CA VAL A 24 -3.90 -7.32 -16.19
C VAL A 24 -3.53 -8.80 -16.22
N LYS A 25 -4.38 -9.65 -16.81
CA LYS A 25 -4.09 -11.08 -16.98
C LYS A 25 -2.88 -11.30 -17.88
N ASP A 26 -2.78 -10.57 -19.00
CA ASP A 26 -1.63 -10.66 -19.91
C ASP A 26 -0.34 -10.24 -19.21
N LEU A 27 -0.42 -9.18 -18.39
CA LEU A 27 0.70 -8.72 -17.56
C LEU A 27 1.16 -9.83 -16.60
N LYS A 28 0.22 -10.45 -15.88
CA LYS A 28 0.53 -11.52 -14.92
C LYS A 28 1.14 -12.75 -15.58
N VAL A 29 0.64 -13.15 -16.75
CA VAL A 29 1.18 -14.29 -17.52
C VAL A 29 2.61 -14.01 -17.99
N GLU A 30 2.91 -12.79 -18.39
CA GLU A 30 4.28 -12.44 -18.80
C GLU A 30 5.22 -12.35 -17.59
N LEU A 31 4.73 -11.85 -16.45
CA LEU A 31 5.47 -11.85 -15.18
C LEU A 31 5.75 -13.26 -14.66
N GLU A 32 4.83 -14.21 -14.84
CA GLU A 32 5.04 -15.61 -14.45
C GLU A 32 6.25 -16.20 -15.19
N LYS A 33 6.42 -15.89 -16.48
CA LYS A 33 7.58 -16.34 -17.27
C LYS A 33 8.89 -15.70 -16.82
N CYS A 34 8.84 -14.47 -16.33
CA CYS A 34 10.05 -13.71 -15.95
C CYS A 34 10.47 -13.94 -14.49
N ILE A 35 9.51 -14.11 -13.60
CA ILE A 35 9.72 -14.16 -12.13
C ILE A 35 9.53 -15.59 -11.59
N GLY A 36 8.78 -16.45 -12.28
CA GLY A 36 8.47 -17.79 -11.81
C GLY A 36 7.35 -17.86 -10.77
N VAL A 37 6.72 -16.73 -10.43
CA VAL A 37 5.58 -16.68 -9.50
C VAL A 37 4.28 -16.99 -10.26
N PRO A 38 3.48 -17.99 -9.85
CA PRO A 38 2.25 -18.34 -10.55
C PRO A 38 1.23 -17.20 -10.59
N VAL A 39 0.49 -17.08 -11.70
CA VAL A 39 -0.48 -15.98 -11.93
C VAL A 39 -1.49 -15.77 -10.77
N HIS A 40 -1.92 -16.88 -10.15
CA HIS A 40 -2.87 -16.87 -9.03
C HIS A 40 -2.26 -16.41 -7.71
N SER A 41 -0.93 -16.52 -7.57
CA SER A 41 -0.17 -16.11 -6.39
C SER A 41 0.36 -14.67 -6.49
N GLN A 42 0.32 -14.06 -7.67
CA GLN A 42 0.82 -12.70 -7.88
C GLN A 42 -0.12 -11.63 -7.31
N ILE A 43 0.41 -10.83 -6.39
CA ILE A 43 -0.18 -9.56 -5.94
C ILE A 43 0.68 -8.43 -6.52
N LEU A 44 0.05 -7.54 -7.30
CA LEU A 44 0.76 -6.47 -8.02
C LEU A 44 0.39 -5.11 -7.43
N MET A 45 1.39 -4.34 -7.01
CA MET A 45 1.20 -3.01 -6.46
C MET A 45 2.20 -2.01 -7.04
N THR A 46 1.75 -0.78 -7.24
CA THR A 46 2.60 0.34 -7.64
C THR A 46 3.33 0.92 -6.44
N SER A 47 4.40 1.68 -6.68
CA SER A 47 5.13 2.49 -5.67
C SER A 47 4.23 3.42 -4.83
N PHE A 48 3.01 3.70 -5.28
CA PHE A 48 2.03 4.53 -4.56
C PHE A 48 1.11 3.75 -3.62
N GLY A 49 1.34 2.44 -3.39
CA GLY A 49 0.42 1.63 -2.57
C GLY A 49 -0.90 1.32 -3.26
N THR A 50 -0.99 1.52 -4.59
CA THR A 50 -2.20 1.23 -5.36
C THR A 50 -2.04 -0.12 -6.06
N GLN A 51 -3.03 -1.00 -5.89
CA GLN A 51 -3.09 -2.29 -6.57
C GLN A 51 -3.29 -2.10 -8.07
N VAL A 52 -2.64 -2.94 -8.88
CA VAL A 52 -2.82 -2.93 -10.33
C VAL A 52 -4.20 -3.46 -10.69
N LYS A 53 -4.97 -2.66 -11.41
CA LYS A 53 -6.33 -2.94 -11.89
C LYS A 53 -6.43 -2.59 -13.37
N GLU A 54 -7.43 -3.11 -14.06
CA GLU A 54 -7.63 -2.79 -15.49
C GLU A 54 -7.74 -1.28 -15.73
N SER A 55 -8.32 -0.55 -14.77
CA SER A 55 -8.49 0.91 -14.85
C SER A 55 -7.20 1.72 -14.86
N ASN A 56 -6.10 1.21 -14.27
CA ASN A 56 -4.82 1.93 -14.17
C ASN A 56 -3.69 1.29 -15.01
N LEU A 57 -3.96 0.16 -15.67
CA LEU A 57 -2.96 -0.59 -16.42
C LEU A 57 -2.33 0.22 -17.56
N GLN A 58 -3.13 0.95 -18.33
CA GLN A 58 -2.65 1.72 -19.48
C GLN A 58 -1.70 2.84 -19.04
N ASP A 59 -1.98 3.48 -17.91
CA ASP A 59 -1.12 4.54 -17.36
C ASP A 59 0.22 3.97 -16.89
N ILE A 60 0.18 2.81 -16.23
CA ILE A 60 1.38 2.08 -15.78
C ILE A 60 2.26 1.67 -16.97
N LEU A 61 1.67 1.15 -18.06
CA LEU A 61 2.41 0.68 -19.24
C LEU A 61 3.00 1.81 -20.09
N LYS A 62 2.36 2.98 -20.09
CA LYS A 62 2.79 4.18 -20.82
C LYS A 62 3.85 4.98 -20.07
N ALA A 63 4.01 4.77 -18.76
CA ALA A 63 5.06 5.40 -17.96
C ALA A 63 6.46 5.00 -18.49
N LYS A 64 7.06 5.88 -19.29
CA LYS A 64 8.47 5.84 -19.72
C LYS A 64 9.28 6.79 -18.84
N ASP A 65 10.41 6.32 -18.34
CA ASP A 65 11.47 7.09 -17.67
C ASP A 65 11.09 7.99 -16.50
N LYS A 66 9.88 7.83 -15.94
CA LYS A 66 9.57 8.36 -14.63
C LYS A 66 9.80 7.25 -13.60
N ASP A 67 10.73 7.47 -12.67
CA ASP A 67 10.88 6.66 -11.46
C ASP A 67 9.59 6.59 -10.61
N GLU A 68 8.54 7.31 -11.02
CA GLU A 68 7.22 7.38 -10.39
C GLU A 68 6.43 6.06 -10.43
N TYR A 69 6.61 5.18 -11.44
CA TYR A 69 5.87 3.91 -11.53
C TYR A 69 6.78 2.69 -11.43
N ILE A 70 7.12 2.33 -10.20
CA ILE A 70 7.75 1.06 -9.85
C ILE A 70 6.64 0.04 -9.58
N LEU A 71 6.79 -1.17 -10.12
CA LEU A 71 5.88 -2.27 -9.88
C LEU A 71 6.52 -3.28 -8.92
N PHE A 72 5.87 -3.55 -7.81
CA PHE A 72 6.20 -4.63 -6.89
C PHE A 72 5.27 -5.82 -7.14
N CYS A 73 5.89 -6.98 -7.34
CA CYS A 73 5.20 -8.27 -7.36
C CYS A 73 5.45 -8.97 -6.03
N TYR A 74 4.38 -9.22 -5.28
CA TYR A 74 4.41 -10.04 -4.07
C TYR A 74 3.88 -11.43 -4.43
N ASP A 75 4.46 -12.44 -3.80
CA ASP A 75 4.10 -13.83 -3.96
C ASP A 75 3.32 -14.32 -2.75
N ARG A 76 2.04 -14.59 -2.98
CA ARG A 76 1.10 -15.09 -1.97
C ARG A 76 1.56 -16.42 -1.36
N GLN A 77 2.37 -17.23 -2.05
CA GLN A 77 2.85 -18.50 -1.52
C GLN A 77 3.65 -18.32 -0.22
N TYR A 78 4.35 -17.20 -0.04
CA TYR A 78 5.05 -16.90 1.21
C TYR A 78 4.12 -16.66 2.40
N LEU A 79 2.85 -16.34 2.16
CA LEU A 79 1.85 -16.16 3.22
C LEU A 79 1.30 -17.50 3.71
N ASP A 80 1.23 -18.48 2.81
CA ASP A 80 0.64 -19.80 3.08
C ASP A 80 1.70 -20.88 3.37
N ALA A 81 2.99 -20.57 3.20
CA ALA A 81 4.10 -21.52 3.34
C ALA A 81 4.39 -21.91 4.79
N LEU A 82 4.77 -23.18 4.98
CA LEU A 82 5.22 -23.70 6.27
C LEU A 82 6.60 -23.12 6.66
N PRO A 83 6.95 -23.04 7.96
CA PRO A 83 8.25 -22.54 8.40
C PRO A 83 9.46 -23.26 7.77
N GLU A 84 9.33 -24.56 7.50
CA GLU A 84 10.36 -25.37 6.84
C GLU A 84 10.55 -24.99 5.36
N GLU A 85 9.45 -24.70 4.67
CA GLU A 85 9.47 -24.23 3.27
C GLU A 85 10.09 -22.83 3.18
N ILE A 86 9.75 -21.94 4.12
CA ILE A 86 10.37 -20.62 4.24
C ILE A 86 11.88 -20.76 4.46
N SER A 87 12.34 -21.69 5.29
CA SER A 87 13.79 -21.90 5.49
C SER A 87 14.50 -22.34 4.21
N ASN A 88 13.91 -23.28 3.46
CA ASN A 88 14.47 -23.73 2.19
C ASN A 88 14.51 -22.60 1.15
N LEU A 89 13.44 -21.78 1.07
CA LEU A 89 13.40 -20.61 0.20
C LEU A 89 14.47 -19.58 0.59
N LEU A 90 14.65 -19.33 1.89
CA LEU A 90 15.69 -18.43 2.38
C LEU A 90 17.10 -18.91 2.01
N ASP A 91 17.34 -20.23 2.00
CA ASP A 91 18.64 -20.81 1.61
C ASP A 91 18.91 -20.63 0.11
N VAL A 92 17.89 -20.74 -0.73
CA VAL A 92 17.99 -20.51 -2.18
C VAL A 92 18.22 -19.03 -2.50
N GLU A 93 17.56 -18.13 -1.79
CA GLU A 93 17.64 -16.67 -2.02
C GLU A 93 18.89 -16.00 -1.43
N THR A 94 19.62 -16.71 -0.56
CA THR A 94 20.88 -16.24 0.01
C THR A 94 22.01 -16.54 -0.98
N PRO A 95 22.69 -15.52 -1.53
CA PRO A 95 23.74 -15.74 -2.52
C PRO A 95 24.94 -16.46 -1.91
N GLN A 96 25.45 -17.45 -2.62
CA GLN A 96 26.65 -18.19 -2.24
C GLN A 96 27.90 -17.37 -2.56
N LEU A 97 28.82 -17.28 -1.62
CA LEU A 97 30.10 -16.58 -1.82
C LEU A 97 31.08 -17.47 -2.59
N GLU A 98 31.97 -16.85 -3.36
CA GLU A 98 33.07 -17.56 -4.02
C GLU A 98 33.95 -18.28 -2.99
N PRO A 99 34.64 -19.39 -3.35
CA PRO A 99 35.59 -20.05 -2.46
C PRO A 99 36.64 -19.10 -1.90
N LYS A 100 37.17 -19.40 -0.71
CA LYS A 100 38.24 -18.61 -0.11
C LYS A 100 39.50 -18.67 -0.98
N VAL A 101 40.10 -17.51 -1.23
CA VAL A 101 41.41 -17.40 -1.88
C VAL A 101 42.43 -18.18 -1.02
N PRO A 102 43.14 -19.19 -1.59
CA PRO A 102 44.14 -19.95 -0.84
C PRO A 102 45.27 -19.02 -0.37
N PRO A 103 45.85 -19.24 0.82
CA PRO A 103 46.96 -18.42 1.29
C PRO A 103 48.16 -18.55 0.34
N PHE A 104 48.80 -17.43 0.04
CA PHE A 104 49.99 -17.45 -0.81
C PHE A 104 51.16 -18.11 -0.08
N THR A 105 51.73 -19.17 -0.66
CA THR A 105 52.91 -19.89 -0.15
C THR A 105 54.21 -19.15 -0.49
N GLY A 106 54.27 -17.88 -0.09
CA GLY A 106 55.37 -16.97 -0.44
C GLY A 106 56.70 -17.36 0.18
N ASP A 107 56.70 -17.80 1.43
CA ASP A 107 57.92 -18.23 2.13
C ASP A 107 58.53 -19.48 1.50
N ASP A 108 57.70 -20.42 1.05
CA ASP A 108 58.17 -21.63 0.37
C ASP A 108 58.67 -21.33 -1.04
N SER A 109 58.03 -20.38 -1.72
CA SER A 109 58.47 -19.87 -3.02
C SER A 109 59.81 -19.14 -2.90
N LEU A 110 60.00 -18.30 -1.88
CA LEU A 110 61.23 -17.57 -1.62
C LEU A 110 62.38 -18.53 -1.23
N LYS A 111 62.14 -19.49 -0.33
CA LYS A 111 63.10 -20.54 0.04
C LYS A 111 63.49 -21.42 -1.14
N SER A 112 62.56 -21.70 -2.06
CA SER A 112 62.84 -22.46 -3.27
C SER A 112 63.76 -21.69 -4.21
N VAL A 113 63.50 -20.39 -4.38
CA VAL A 113 64.35 -19.48 -5.15
C VAL A 113 65.76 -19.36 -4.53
N GLU A 114 65.88 -19.20 -3.22
CA GLU A 114 67.18 -19.13 -2.51
C GLU A 114 68.05 -20.38 -2.70
N ARG A 115 67.45 -21.58 -2.78
CA ARG A 115 68.16 -22.84 -3.05
C ARG A 115 68.69 -22.90 -4.48
N ILE A 116 67.96 -22.31 -5.42
CA ILE A 116 68.24 -22.33 -6.86
C ILE A 116 69.30 -21.28 -7.23
N LEU A 117 69.23 -20.08 -6.62
CA LEU A 117 70.12 -18.94 -6.88
C LEU A 117 71.61 -19.23 -6.61
N LYS A 118 71.93 -20.17 -5.71
CA LYS A 118 73.33 -20.52 -5.36
C LYS A 118 74.09 -21.28 -6.46
N LYS A 119 73.40 -21.74 -7.51
CA LYS A 119 73.97 -22.63 -8.55
C LYS A 119 73.81 -22.10 -9.98
N GLN A 120 73.30 -20.88 -10.16
CA GLN A 120 72.85 -20.37 -11.45
C GLN A 120 73.63 -19.14 -11.95
N THR A 121 73.59 -18.93 -13.26
CA THR A 121 74.13 -17.73 -13.92
C THR A 121 73.25 -16.50 -13.69
N VAL A 122 73.78 -15.29 -13.92
CA VAL A 122 73.03 -14.03 -13.74
C VAL A 122 71.75 -13.99 -14.58
N SER A 123 71.78 -14.52 -15.81
CA SER A 123 70.59 -14.59 -16.69
C SER A 123 69.49 -15.48 -16.10
N GLN A 124 69.86 -16.66 -15.59
CA GLN A 124 68.92 -17.61 -14.97
C GLN A 124 68.34 -17.07 -13.65
N ASN A 125 69.13 -16.32 -12.87
CA ASN A 125 68.65 -15.63 -11.68
C ASN A 125 67.62 -14.55 -12.04
N CYS A 126 67.84 -13.79 -13.11
CA CYS A 126 66.90 -12.77 -13.59
C CYS A 126 65.57 -13.40 -14.04
N GLU A 127 65.61 -14.49 -14.81
CA GLU A 127 64.41 -15.25 -15.21
C GLU A 127 63.63 -15.78 -14.00
N THR A 128 64.34 -16.28 -12.98
CA THR A 128 63.74 -16.79 -11.74
C THR A 128 63.02 -15.68 -10.98
N TYR A 129 63.62 -14.49 -10.83
CA TYR A 129 62.94 -13.34 -10.22
C TYR A 129 61.76 -12.85 -11.05
N LEU A 130 61.87 -12.78 -12.39
CA LEU A 130 60.73 -12.43 -13.23
C LEU A 130 59.57 -13.40 -13.05
N SER A 131 59.84 -14.71 -12.98
CA SER A 131 58.81 -15.71 -12.69
C SER A 131 58.19 -15.52 -11.31
N LEU A 132 59.00 -15.22 -10.28
CA LEU A 132 58.50 -14.96 -8.92
C LEU A 132 57.61 -13.71 -8.86
N PHE A 133 58.02 -12.61 -9.49
CA PHE A 133 57.21 -11.39 -9.54
C PHE A 133 55.96 -11.54 -10.42
N ARG A 134 55.92 -12.52 -11.35
CA ARG A 134 54.69 -12.91 -12.07
C ARG A 134 53.72 -13.64 -11.15
N THR A 135 54.15 -14.65 -10.40
CA THR A 135 53.24 -15.37 -9.48
C THR A 135 52.65 -14.47 -8.41
N PHE A 136 53.44 -13.50 -7.95
CA PHE A 136 53.03 -12.40 -7.09
C PHE A 136 51.92 -11.52 -7.68
N ASP A 137 51.99 -11.20 -8.97
CA ASP A 137 50.97 -10.42 -9.67
C ASP A 137 49.71 -11.25 -9.91
N ASP A 138 49.85 -12.51 -10.33
CA ASP A 138 48.74 -13.44 -10.55
C ASP A 138 47.90 -13.59 -9.28
N TYR A 139 48.56 -13.83 -8.13
CA TYR A 139 47.89 -13.89 -6.84
C TYR A 139 47.21 -12.57 -6.47
N SER A 140 47.90 -11.43 -6.67
CA SER A 140 47.32 -10.11 -6.38
C SER A 140 46.10 -9.82 -7.26
N GLN A 141 46.14 -10.23 -8.52
CA GLN A 141 45.03 -10.09 -9.46
C GLN A 141 43.84 -10.95 -9.05
N MET A 142 44.07 -12.20 -8.65
CA MET A 142 43.04 -13.09 -8.12
C MET A 142 42.35 -12.49 -6.89
N VAL A 143 43.13 -12.03 -5.90
CA VAL A 143 42.59 -11.41 -4.67
C VAL A 143 41.73 -10.18 -4.99
N ILE A 144 42.19 -9.33 -5.90
CA ILE A 144 41.47 -8.10 -6.29
C ILE A 144 40.20 -8.43 -7.09
N GLN A 145 40.26 -9.44 -7.96
CA GLN A 145 39.09 -9.89 -8.71
C GLN A 145 38.00 -10.40 -7.76
N THR A 146 38.33 -11.31 -6.83
CA THR A 146 37.39 -11.80 -5.81
C THR A 146 36.88 -10.67 -4.92
N SER A 147 37.74 -9.73 -4.50
CA SER A 147 37.32 -8.56 -3.70
C SER A 147 36.34 -7.66 -4.47
N THR A 148 36.54 -7.52 -5.79
CA THR A 148 35.65 -6.75 -6.67
C THR A 148 34.30 -7.45 -6.83
N THR A 149 34.28 -8.77 -7.05
CA THR A 149 33.05 -9.57 -7.09
C THR A 149 32.25 -9.44 -5.79
N HIS A 150 32.91 -9.60 -4.64
CA HIS A 150 32.25 -9.43 -3.33
C HIS A 150 31.75 -8.02 -3.11
N THR A 151 32.47 -6.99 -3.54
CA THR A 151 32.01 -5.60 -3.43
C THR A 151 30.75 -5.36 -4.27
N GLN A 152 30.70 -5.91 -5.49
CA GLN A 152 29.51 -5.83 -6.34
C GLN A 152 28.34 -6.61 -5.74
N LEU A 153 28.59 -7.77 -5.15
CA LEU A 153 27.59 -8.53 -4.40
C LEU A 153 27.06 -7.72 -3.21
N GLY A 154 27.94 -7.13 -2.40
CA GLY A 154 27.58 -6.28 -1.27
C GLY A 154 26.71 -5.10 -1.69
N LYS A 155 27.04 -4.44 -2.81
CA LYS A 155 26.21 -3.38 -3.39
C LYS A 155 24.81 -3.88 -3.75
N THR A 156 24.74 -5.02 -4.44
CA THR A 156 23.46 -5.64 -4.85
C THR A 156 22.61 -5.99 -3.62
N LEU A 157 23.21 -6.61 -2.60
CA LEU A 157 22.54 -6.97 -1.35
C LEU A 157 21.94 -5.76 -0.61
N VAL A 158 22.64 -4.62 -0.61
CA VAL A 158 22.16 -3.40 0.03
C VAL A 158 21.01 -2.77 -0.78
N GLU A 159 21.13 -2.72 -2.11
CA GLU A 159 20.07 -2.21 -2.99
C GLU A 159 18.80 -3.05 -2.89
N GLU A 160 18.93 -4.38 -2.90
CA GLU A 160 17.82 -5.32 -2.72
C GLU A 160 17.12 -5.14 -1.37
N GLN A 161 17.86 -5.02 -0.26
CA GLN A 161 17.28 -4.77 1.06
C GLN A 161 16.54 -3.43 1.14
N LYS A 162 17.05 -2.38 0.48
CA LYS A 162 16.34 -1.09 0.36
C LYS A 162 15.02 -1.23 -0.40
N LEU A 163 15.02 -2.02 -1.47
CA LEU A 163 13.82 -2.30 -2.27
C LEU A 163 12.80 -3.15 -1.51
N GLN A 164 13.23 -4.13 -0.72
CA GLN A 164 12.36 -4.88 0.20
C GLN A 164 11.68 -3.93 1.20
N ARG A 165 12.43 -2.99 1.79
CA ARG A 165 11.85 -1.99 2.70
C ARG A 165 10.86 -1.07 1.99
N MET A 166 11.14 -0.68 0.75
CA MET A 166 10.21 0.09 -0.07
C MET A 166 8.92 -0.70 -0.36
N ALA A 167 9.04 -1.97 -0.74
CA ALA A 167 7.90 -2.85 -0.97
C ALA A 167 7.05 -3.01 0.29
N LEU A 168 7.67 -3.11 1.47
CA LEU A 168 6.94 -3.17 2.73
C LEU A 168 6.13 -1.88 2.98
N ASN A 169 6.74 -0.71 2.78
CA ASN A 169 6.05 0.58 2.94
C ASN A 169 4.89 0.74 1.95
N VAL A 170 5.04 0.22 0.73
CA VAL A 170 3.96 0.17 -0.29
C VAL A 170 2.79 -0.67 0.20
N ALA A 171 3.06 -1.85 0.77
CA ALA A 171 2.02 -2.71 1.34
C ALA A 171 1.31 -2.03 2.53
N MET A 172 2.07 -1.38 3.42
CA MET A 172 1.49 -0.65 4.55
C MET A 172 0.66 0.56 4.11
N THR A 173 1.11 1.31 3.12
CA THR A 173 0.36 2.47 2.58
C THR A 173 -1.00 2.03 2.02
N ASN A 174 -1.04 0.86 1.37
CA ASN A 174 -2.27 0.27 0.91
C ASN A 174 -3.20 -0.12 2.08
N LEU A 175 -2.66 -0.80 3.09
CA LEU A 175 -3.39 -1.15 4.30
C LEU A 175 -3.97 0.08 4.99
N GLU A 176 -3.16 1.12 5.21
CA GLU A 176 -3.57 2.40 5.78
C GLU A 176 -4.76 3.00 5.02
N THR A 177 -4.73 2.97 3.70
CA THR A 177 -5.78 3.52 2.86
C THR A 177 -7.09 2.75 3.03
N HIS A 178 -7.02 1.41 3.07
CA HIS A 178 -8.18 0.56 3.29
C HIS A 178 -8.75 0.73 4.70
N ASN A 179 -7.89 0.78 5.73
CA ASN A 179 -8.35 0.94 7.11
C ASN A 179 -8.99 2.31 7.35
N LYS A 180 -8.37 3.40 6.85
CA LYS A 180 -8.95 4.75 6.91
C LYS A 180 -10.31 4.82 6.22
N THR A 181 -10.45 4.19 5.05
CA THR A 181 -11.73 4.16 4.32
C THR A 181 -12.81 3.41 5.10
N MET A 182 -12.47 2.25 5.68
CA MET A 182 -13.37 1.49 6.54
C MET A 182 -13.79 2.31 7.78
N GLU A 183 -12.83 2.92 8.46
CA GLU A 183 -13.07 3.74 9.66
C GLU A 183 -14.03 4.91 9.36
N MET A 184 -13.82 5.62 8.25
CA MET A 184 -14.73 6.68 7.81
C MET A 184 -16.15 6.16 7.57
N ASN A 185 -16.29 5.00 6.92
CA ASN A 185 -17.59 4.41 6.61
C ASN A 185 -18.33 3.94 7.87
N VAL A 186 -17.62 3.34 8.83
CA VAL A 186 -18.18 2.93 10.12
C VAL A 186 -18.58 4.16 10.95
N LYS A 187 -17.73 5.19 11.03
CA LYS A 187 -18.06 6.45 11.73
C LYS A 187 -19.28 7.14 11.13
N ALA A 188 -19.36 7.22 9.81
CA ALA A 188 -20.52 7.78 9.13
C ALA A 188 -21.80 7.02 9.47
N PHE A 189 -21.77 5.68 9.44
CA PHE A 189 -22.91 4.87 9.86
C PHE A 189 -23.25 5.06 11.34
N ALA A 190 -22.27 5.07 12.24
CA ALA A 190 -22.49 5.27 13.68
C ALA A 190 -23.23 6.58 13.97
N THR A 191 -22.87 7.68 13.29
CA THR A 191 -23.57 8.97 13.45
C THR A 191 -25.03 8.91 12.99
N LEU A 192 -25.31 8.20 11.89
CA LEU A 192 -26.67 8.03 11.37
C LEU A 192 -27.50 7.12 12.28
N ALA A 193 -26.92 6.00 12.72
CA ALA A 193 -27.54 5.04 13.62
C ALA A 193 -27.89 5.69 14.96
N GLU A 194 -26.98 6.48 15.54
CA GLU A 194 -27.23 7.17 16.81
C GLU A 194 -28.32 8.24 16.68
N LYS A 195 -28.31 9.02 15.59
CA LYS A 195 -29.38 9.99 15.32
C LYS A 195 -30.75 9.32 15.22
N GLU A 196 -30.84 8.21 14.49
CA GLU A 196 -32.08 7.46 14.39
C GLU A 196 -32.49 6.88 15.74
N ARG A 197 -31.54 6.28 16.46
CA ARG A 197 -31.80 5.66 17.77
C ARG A 197 -32.36 6.68 18.77
N VAL A 198 -31.79 7.88 18.84
CA VAL A 198 -32.29 8.98 19.70
C VAL A 198 -33.70 9.39 19.29
N LYS A 199 -33.97 9.56 17.98
CA LYS A 199 -35.33 9.86 17.48
C LYS A 199 -36.31 8.78 17.93
N GLN A 200 -36.02 7.53 17.61
CA GLN A 200 -36.93 6.40 17.85
C GLN A 200 -37.14 6.12 19.34
N THR A 201 -36.10 6.25 20.16
CA THR A 201 -36.19 6.11 21.62
C THR A 201 -37.12 7.20 22.19
N SER A 202 -37.00 8.45 21.75
CA SER A 202 -37.87 9.54 22.21
C SER A 202 -39.36 9.30 21.86
N LEU A 203 -39.63 8.70 20.71
CA LEU A 203 -40.98 8.34 20.28
C LEU A 203 -41.56 7.19 21.13
N VAL A 204 -40.73 6.18 21.44
CA VAL A 204 -41.13 5.08 22.33
C VAL A 204 -41.44 5.60 23.73
N ASP A 205 -40.62 6.52 24.25
CA ASP A 205 -40.80 7.10 25.59
C ASP A 205 -42.06 7.97 25.68
N SER A 206 -42.36 8.76 24.64
CA SER A 206 -43.55 9.63 24.64
C SER A 206 -44.86 8.91 24.32
N LEU A 207 -44.81 7.74 23.69
CA LEU A 207 -45.98 7.03 23.18
C LEU A 207 -47.09 6.84 24.22
N SER A 208 -46.72 6.49 25.46
CA SER A 208 -47.70 6.26 26.53
C SER A 208 -48.46 7.55 26.88
N THR A 209 -47.75 8.68 26.90
CA THR A 209 -48.35 10.01 27.13
C THR A 209 -49.21 10.42 25.94
N ASP A 210 -48.73 10.22 24.71
CA ASP A 210 -49.45 10.55 23.49
C ASP A 210 -50.78 9.78 23.39
N LEU A 211 -50.77 8.47 23.69
CA LEU A 211 -51.98 7.64 23.75
C LEU A 211 -52.96 8.09 24.85
N GLU A 212 -52.46 8.46 26.04
CA GLU A 212 -53.31 8.93 27.12
C GLU A 212 -53.96 10.28 26.78
N ILE A 213 -53.28 11.17 26.05
CA ILE A 213 -53.88 12.42 25.54
C ILE A 213 -55.03 12.09 24.59
N LEU A 214 -54.82 11.22 23.61
CA LEU A 214 -55.86 10.85 22.62
C LEU A 214 -57.09 10.19 23.26
N LYS A 215 -56.92 9.52 24.39
CA LYS A 215 -58.01 8.91 25.17
C LYS A 215 -58.91 9.94 25.87
N HIS A 216 -58.43 11.17 26.07
CA HIS A 216 -59.21 12.24 26.68
C HIS A 216 -59.92 13.14 25.66
N ILE A 217 -59.56 13.05 24.38
CA ILE A 217 -60.12 13.92 23.34
C ILE A 217 -61.37 13.28 22.73
N GLN A 218 -62.48 13.99 22.85
CA GLN A 218 -63.75 13.58 22.25
C GLN A 218 -63.86 14.06 20.81
N VAL A 219 -64.38 13.18 19.96
CA VAL A 219 -64.70 13.48 18.56
C VAL A 219 -65.95 14.36 18.50
N HIS A 220 -65.90 15.43 17.72
CA HIS A 220 -66.98 16.39 17.64
C HIS A 220 -68.25 15.72 17.05
N PRO A 221 -69.43 15.88 17.68
CA PRO A 221 -70.65 15.17 17.28
C PRO A 221 -71.08 15.39 15.83
N SER A 222 -70.72 16.53 15.22
CA SER A 222 -71.05 16.83 13.82
C SER A 222 -70.44 15.87 12.81
N LEU A 223 -69.39 15.13 13.20
CA LEU A 223 -68.75 14.14 12.33
C LEU A 223 -69.55 12.83 12.24
N GLN A 224 -70.55 12.61 13.11
CA GLN A 224 -71.41 11.41 13.12
C GLN A 224 -70.64 10.08 13.07
N LEU A 225 -69.46 10.07 13.69
CA LEU A 225 -68.56 8.92 13.69
C LEU A 225 -68.98 7.88 14.75
N THR A 226 -68.69 6.61 14.49
CA THR A 226 -69.02 5.47 15.36
C THR A 226 -68.30 5.52 16.71
N HIS A 227 -67.04 5.93 16.69
CA HIS A 227 -66.22 6.03 17.90
C HIS A 227 -66.21 7.45 18.46
N LYS A 228 -66.23 7.55 19.79
CA LYS A 228 -66.39 8.82 20.50
C LYS A 228 -65.06 9.47 20.88
N LYS A 229 -63.97 8.71 20.90
CA LYS A 229 -62.63 9.22 21.26
C LYS A 229 -61.64 8.99 20.12
N LEU A 230 -60.60 9.82 20.05
CA LEU A 230 -59.58 9.68 19.00
C LEU A 230 -58.79 8.37 19.12
N VAL A 231 -58.49 7.93 20.35
CA VAL A 231 -57.74 6.68 20.60
C VAL A 231 -58.43 5.44 20.02
N ASP A 232 -59.76 5.44 19.93
CA ASP A 232 -60.54 4.30 19.43
C ASP A 232 -60.31 4.04 17.93
N TRP A 233 -59.71 5.01 17.20
CA TRP A 233 -59.37 4.89 15.78
C TRP A 233 -57.96 4.34 15.55
N ILE A 234 -57.23 4.03 16.63
CA ILE A 234 -55.89 3.47 16.58
C ILE A 234 -55.99 1.96 16.82
N ASP A 235 -55.33 1.18 15.98
CA ASP A 235 -55.20 -0.26 16.19
C ASP A 235 -54.17 -0.54 17.30
N PRO A 236 -54.59 -1.02 18.49
CA PRO A 236 -53.68 -1.26 19.59
C PRO A 236 -52.65 -2.36 19.28
N GLN A 237 -53.03 -3.39 18.49
CA GLN A 237 -52.13 -4.49 18.14
C GLN A 237 -51.01 -4.01 17.22
N HIS A 238 -51.35 -3.13 16.27
CA HIS A 238 -50.37 -2.52 15.39
C HIS A 238 -49.37 -1.65 16.15
N ILE A 239 -49.85 -0.81 17.08
CA ILE A 239 -48.98 0.05 17.89
C ILE A 239 -48.08 -0.75 18.81
N ASP A 240 -48.57 -1.80 19.46
CA ASP A 240 -47.74 -2.67 20.30
C ASP A 240 -46.64 -3.37 19.49
N THR A 241 -46.98 -3.87 18.29
CA THR A 241 -46.02 -4.49 17.37
C THR A 241 -44.95 -3.47 16.93
N LEU A 242 -45.38 -2.30 16.50
CA LEU A 242 -44.49 -1.21 16.09
C LEU A 242 -43.56 -0.76 17.22
N LYS A 243 -44.08 -0.62 18.45
CA LYS A 243 -43.27 -0.31 19.64
C LYS A 243 -42.20 -1.37 19.88
N GLN A 244 -42.57 -2.65 19.84
CA GLN A 244 -41.63 -3.76 20.05
C GLN A 244 -40.54 -3.77 18.99
N GLU A 245 -40.89 -3.65 17.72
CA GLU A 245 -39.92 -3.60 16.62
C GLU A 245 -39.01 -2.36 16.70
N THR A 246 -39.54 -1.21 17.14
CA THR A 246 -38.74 0.01 17.35
C THR A 246 -37.73 -0.16 18.47
N ILE A 247 -38.11 -0.82 19.57
CA ILE A 247 -37.21 -1.15 20.68
C ILE A 247 -36.12 -2.12 20.21
N GLN A 248 -36.50 -3.16 19.46
CA GLN A 248 -35.55 -4.13 18.91
C GLN A 248 -34.55 -3.46 17.96
N LEU A 249 -35.01 -2.56 17.08
CA LEU A 249 -34.12 -1.76 16.22
C LEU A 249 -33.16 -0.92 17.06
N CYS A 250 -33.66 -0.19 18.07
CA CYS A 250 -32.81 0.64 18.92
C CYS A 250 -31.72 -0.18 19.62
N GLN A 251 -32.05 -1.37 20.10
CA GLN A 251 -31.11 -2.30 20.72
C GLN A 251 -30.07 -2.82 19.71
N PHE A 252 -30.54 -3.27 18.54
CA PHE A 252 -29.68 -3.71 17.44
C PHE A 252 -28.68 -2.63 17.01
N LEU A 253 -29.16 -1.41 16.72
CA LEU A 253 -28.31 -0.29 16.33
C LEU A 253 -27.27 0.05 17.40
N ALA A 254 -27.67 0.05 18.67
CA ALA A 254 -26.75 0.31 19.78
C ALA A 254 -25.68 -0.78 19.91
N GLN A 255 -26.05 -2.04 19.70
CA GLN A 255 -25.11 -3.16 19.75
C GLN A 255 -24.15 -3.16 18.56
N GLU A 256 -24.67 -3.16 17.34
CA GLU A 256 -23.85 -3.20 16.13
C GLU A 256 -22.92 -2.00 16.02
N THR A 257 -23.40 -0.79 16.34
CA THR A 257 -22.56 0.41 16.32
C THR A 257 -21.38 0.27 17.29
N ARG A 258 -21.63 -0.26 18.50
CA ARG A 258 -20.57 -0.49 19.49
C ARG A 258 -19.56 -1.51 19.01
N GLU A 259 -20.02 -2.65 18.50
CA GLU A 259 -19.15 -3.73 18.03
C GLU A 259 -18.30 -3.28 16.83
N LEU A 260 -18.90 -2.61 15.85
CA LEU A 260 -18.18 -2.08 14.69
C LEU A 260 -17.13 -1.04 15.09
N LEU A 261 -17.46 -0.12 16.01
CA LEU A 261 -16.51 0.88 16.50
C LEU A 261 -15.36 0.21 17.27
N THR A 262 -15.65 -0.72 18.18
CA THR A 262 -14.62 -1.47 18.91
C THR A 262 -13.69 -2.19 17.93
N LYS A 263 -14.24 -2.91 16.95
CA LYS A 263 -13.42 -3.64 15.97
C LYS A 263 -12.55 -2.70 15.13
N THR A 264 -13.09 -1.55 14.74
CA THR A 264 -12.34 -0.53 14.00
C THR A 264 -11.19 0.04 14.85
N THR A 265 -11.41 0.26 16.15
CA THR A 265 -10.35 0.73 17.05
C THR A 265 -9.25 -0.30 17.29
N GLU A 266 -9.62 -1.59 17.40
CA GLU A 266 -8.66 -2.70 17.49
C GLU A 266 -7.78 -2.75 16.22
N LEU A 267 -8.40 -2.69 15.04
CA LEU A 267 -7.67 -2.71 13.76
C LEU A 267 -6.69 -1.54 13.64
N ALA A 268 -7.13 -0.32 14.00
CA ALA A 268 -6.27 0.86 14.02
C ALA A 268 -5.14 0.78 15.07
N GLN A 269 -5.31 0.00 16.13
CA GLN A 269 -4.24 -0.29 17.08
C GLN A 269 -3.25 -1.29 16.51
N CYS A 270 -3.71 -2.43 15.99
CA CYS A 270 -2.85 -3.44 15.36
C CYS A 270 -2.00 -2.84 14.23
N GLU A 271 -2.62 -2.00 13.39
CA GLU A 271 -1.92 -1.27 12.33
C GLU A 271 -0.79 -0.39 12.89
N ARG A 272 -1.06 0.41 13.94
CA ARG A 272 -0.06 1.27 14.58
C ARG A 272 1.08 0.49 15.22
N GLU A 273 0.78 -0.65 15.84
CA GLU A 273 1.78 -1.55 16.42
C GLU A 273 2.73 -2.10 15.34
N VAL A 274 2.18 -2.54 14.20
CA VAL A 274 2.98 -3.01 13.06
C VAL A 274 3.83 -1.88 12.48
N LEU A 275 3.26 -0.69 12.26
CA LEU A 275 4.00 0.47 11.75
C LEU A 275 5.14 0.89 12.69
N SER A 276 4.89 0.88 14.00
CA SER A 276 5.90 1.19 15.01
C SER A 276 7.05 0.17 15.00
N ASP A 277 6.74 -1.13 14.95
CA ASP A 277 7.76 -2.19 14.87
C ASP A 277 8.62 -2.05 13.60
N ILE A 278 7.98 -1.77 12.44
CA ILE A 278 8.67 -1.53 11.16
C ILE A 278 9.60 -0.31 11.26
N ALA A 279 9.14 0.79 11.85
CA ALA A 279 9.92 2.02 11.98
C ALA A 279 11.13 1.83 12.91
N ASN A 280 10.94 1.15 14.05
CA ASN A 280 11.99 0.90 15.04
C ASN A 280 13.12 0.01 14.49
N LYS A 281 12.78 -0.90 13.57
CA LYS A 281 13.74 -1.80 12.92
C LYS A 281 14.34 -1.25 11.63
N ASN A 282 14.00 -0.03 11.25
CA ASN A 282 14.45 0.55 9.98
C ASN A 282 15.89 1.08 10.08
N GLN A 283 16.88 0.23 9.81
CA GLN A 283 18.30 0.55 9.95
C GLN A 283 19.03 0.67 8.61
N LEU A 284 18.45 1.37 7.62
CA LEU A 284 19.06 1.52 6.29
C LEU A 284 20.43 2.21 6.32
N HIS A 285 20.67 3.11 7.28
CA HIS A 285 21.96 3.80 7.43
C HIS A 285 23.10 2.85 7.78
N LEU A 286 22.84 1.74 8.49
CA LEU A 286 23.86 0.73 8.81
C LEU A 286 24.27 -0.07 7.57
N LEU A 287 23.33 -0.29 6.64
CA LEU A 287 23.61 -0.92 5.35
C LEU A 287 24.52 -0.04 4.50
N ASP A 288 24.23 1.27 4.45
CA ASP A 288 25.06 2.24 3.74
C ASP A 288 26.46 2.38 4.34
N GLY A 289 26.57 2.40 5.68
CA GLY A 289 27.87 2.37 6.36
C GLY A 289 28.67 1.11 6.04
N SER A 290 28.02 -0.06 6.05
CA SER A 290 28.67 -1.33 5.71
C SER A 290 29.17 -1.35 4.25
N LEU A 291 28.41 -0.79 3.31
CA LEU A 291 28.81 -0.68 1.90
C LEU A 291 29.98 0.29 1.72
N ALA A 292 29.94 1.45 2.40
CA ALA A 292 31.03 2.43 2.36
C ALA A 292 32.34 1.82 2.87
N ASP A 293 32.29 1.07 3.99
CA ASP A 293 33.45 0.37 4.52
C ASP A 293 34.02 -0.65 3.52
N ILE A 294 33.16 -1.44 2.86
CA ILE A 294 33.59 -2.41 1.84
C ILE A 294 34.30 -1.71 0.68
N GLN A 295 33.72 -0.59 0.20
CA GLN A 295 34.30 0.20 -0.88
C GLN A 295 35.65 0.80 -0.48
N GLU A 296 35.79 1.28 0.75
CA GLU A 296 37.06 1.80 1.28
C GLU A 296 38.14 0.70 1.30
N GLN A 297 37.81 -0.51 1.78
CA GLN A 297 38.76 -1.63 1.77
C GLN A 297 39.19 -2.01 0.35
N LEU A 298 38.26 -2.00 -0.61
CA LEU A 298 38.59 -2.28 -2.01
C LEU A 298 39.53 -1.21 -2.59
N GLN A 299 39.29 0.07 -2.30
CA GLN A 299 40.16 1.17 -2.74
C GLN A 299 41.58 1.02 -2.17
N ARG A 300 41.71 0.68 -0.89
CA ARG A 300 43.00 0.42 -0.25
C ARG A 300 43.73 -0.77 -0.90
N ALA A 301 43.01 -1.85 -1.21
CA ALA A 301 43.55 -3.01 -1.89
C ALA A 301 44.01 -2.67 -3.32
N GLN A 302 43.23 -1.89 -4.08
CA GLN A 302 43.59 -1.43 -5.42
C GLN A 302 44.84 -0.55 -5.41
N PHE A 303 44.95 0.40 -4.47
CA PHE A 303 46.15 1.23 -4.32
C PHE A 303 47.41 0.38 -4.05
N LEU A 304 47.29 -0.67 -3.23
CA LEU A 304 48.37 -1.58 -2.93
C LEU A 304 48.77 -2.43 -4.16
N LYS A 305 47.79 -2.91 -4.94
CA LYS A 305 48.02 -3.60 -6.22
C LYS A 305 48.78 -2.70 -7.21
N ASP A 306 48.37 -1.44 -7.36
CA ASP A 306 49.02 -0.51 -8.28
C ASP A 306 50.45 -0.17 -7.86
N THR A 307 50.69 -0.07 -6.55
CA THR A 307 52.04 0.11 -5.99
C THR A 307 52.94 -1.07 -6.37
N ARG A 308 52.47 -2.31 -6.18
CA ARG A 308 53.19 -3.52 -6.59
C ARG A 308 53.43 -3.60 -8.10
N LYS A 309 52.43 -3.22 -8.90
CA LYS A 309 52.54 -3.22 -10.36
C LYS A 309 53.66 -2.28 -10.83
N ARG A 310 53.82 -1.11 -10.18
CA ARG A 310 54.95 -0.19 -10.40
C ARG A 310 56.28 -0.82 -10.02
N ASP A 311 56.36 -1.48 -8.86
CA ASP A 311 57.58 -2.15 -8.40
C ASP A 311 58.02 -3.26 -9.38
N ARG A 312 57.07 -4.05 -9.89
CA ARG A 312 57.36 -5.04 -10.94
C ARG A 312 57.87 -4.40 -12.23
N SER A 313 57.28 -3.27 -12.67
CA SER A 313 57.78 -2.55 -13.85
C SER A 313 59.24 -2.18 -13.66
N ARG A 314 59.58 -1.57 -12.50
CA ARG A 314 60.96 -1.20 -12.15
C ARG A 314 61.91 -2.40 -12.16
N VAL A 315 61.49 -3.55 -11.61
CA VAL A 315 62.28 -4.79 -11.65
C VAL A 315 62.49 -5.27 -13.08
N THR A 316 61.44 -5.23 -13.91
CA THR A 316 61.50 -5.66 -15.32
C THR A 316 62.42 -4.76 -16.14
N ASP A 317 62.31 -3.44 -15.98
CA ASP A 317 63.14 -2.44 -16.64
C ASP A 317 64.62 -2.63 -16.23
N LYS A 318 64.88 -2.84 -14.93
CA LYS A 318 66.23 -3.04 -14.40
C LYS A 318 66.84 -4.37 -14.84
N ILE A 319 66.04 -5.42 -15.00
CA ILE A 319 66.48 -6.70 -15.55
C ILE A 319 66.79 -6.56 -17.05
N ALA A 320 65.99 -5.81 -17.81
CA ALA A 320 66.27 -5.53 -19.22
C ALA A 320 67.59 -4.78 -19.39
N GLU A 321 67.88 -3.78 -18.54
CA GLU A 321 69.18 -3.09 -18.51
C GLU A 321 70.36 -4.04 -18.23
N LEU A 322 70.19 -5.01 -17.34
CA LEU A 322 71.23 -6.00 -17.01
C LEU A 322 71.47 -7.01 -18.14
N LEU A 323 70.44 -7.35 -18.91
CA LEU A 323 70.52 -8.32 -20.01
C LEU A 323 70.97 -7.71 -21.34
N HIS A 324 70.75 -6.41 -21.56
CA HIS A 324 71.10 -5.70 -22.82
C HIS A 324 72.51 -5.07 -22.84
N ARG A 325 73.38 -5.32 -21.85
CA ARG A 325 74.78 -4.88 -21.92
C ARG A 325 75.52 -5.60 -23.07
N PRO A 326 76.22 -4.88 -23.99
CA PRO A 326 76.92 -5.50 -25.12
C PRO A 326 78.02 -6.48 -24.65
N VAL A 327 78.15 -7.61 -25.36
CA VAL A 327 79.16 -8.65 -25.10
C VAL A 327 80.60 -8.11 -25.13
N THR A 328 80.83 -6.99 -25.83
CA THR A 328 82.12 -6.29 -25.89
C THR A 328 82.55 -5.65 -24.57
N ASP A 329 81.61 -5.20 -23.73
CA ASP A 329 81.96 -4.75 -22.38
C ASP A 329 82.19 -5.94 -21.44
N LEU A 330 81.49 -7.06 -21.67
CA LEU A 330 81.61 -8.30 -20.89
C LEU A 330 83.04 -8.88 -20.85
N PHE A 331 83.82 -8.65 -21.90
CA PHE A 331 85.23 -9.04 -21.98
C PHE A 331 86.17 -8.01 -21.32
N ALA A 332 85.80 -6.72 -21.27
CA ALA A 332 86.52 -5.70 -20.50
C ALA A 332 86.28 -5.85 -18.98
N SER A 333 85.12 -6.37 -18.58
CA SER A 333 84.73 -6.69 -17.19
C SER A 333 85.58 -7.78 -16.51
N LEU A 334 86.32 -8.59 -17.29
CA LEU A 334 87.18 -9.64 -16.76
C LEU A 334 88.44 -9.07 -16.08
N SER A 335 88.72 -7.78 -16.24
CA SER A 335 89.87 -7.10 -15.64
C SER A 335 89.45 -5.91 -14.77
N VAL A 336 88.74 -6.18 -13.67
CA VAL A 336 88.50 -5.28 -12.52
C VAL A 336 87.10 -4.62 -12.49
N SER A 337 86.34 -4.92 -11.41
CA SER A 337 85.16 -4.21 -10.82
C SER A 337 83.68 -4.53 -11.14
N GLU A 338 83.27 -5.44 -12.04
CA GLU A 338 81.81 -5.60 -12.34
C GLU A 338 80.98 -6.72 -11.66
N PRO A 339 81.53 -7.78 -11.01
CA PRO A 339 80.72 -8.80 -10.34
C PRO A 339 79.93 -8.31 -9.11
N GLN A 340 80.28 -7.14 -8.55
CA GLN A 340 79.65 -6.62 -7.34
C GLN A 340 78.34 -5.88 -7.60
N GLU A 341 78.20 -5.20 -8.74
CA GLU A 341 77.03 -4.36 -9.01
C GLU A 341 75.79 -5.20 -9.36
N ALA A 342 75.95 -6.20 -10.24
CA ALA A 342 74.89 -7.17 -10.53
C ALA A 342 74.47 -7.97 -9.29
N LYS A 343 75.40 -8.34 -8.40
CA LYS A 343 75.09 -8.99 -7.12
C LYS A 343 74.31 -8.07 -6.18
N LYS A 344 74.63 -6.77 -6.13
CA LYS A 344 73.88 -5.78 -5.36
C LYS A 344 72.46 -5.63 -5.92
N THR A 345 72.29 -5.53 -7.24
CA THR A 345 70.96 -5.43 -7.87
C THR A 345 70.11 -6.68 -7.63
N LEU A 346 70.68 -7.89 -7.73
CA LEU A 346 69.98 -9.13 -7.38
C LEU A 346 69.61 -9.18 -5.88
N GLY A 347 70.49 -8.67 -5.00
CA GLY A 347 70.18 -8.50 -3.58
C GLY A 347 69.00 -7.55 -3.32
N LEU A 348 68.88 -6.48 -4.10
CA LEU A 348 67.72 -5.57 -4.02
C LEU A 348 66.43 -6.26 -4.49
N PHE A 349 66.48 -7.10 -5.54
CA PHE A 349 65.31 -7.89 -5.95
C PHE A 349 64.90 -8.91 -4.88
N HIS A 350 65.86 -9.53 -4.21
CA HIS A 350 65.58 -10.44 -3.10
C HIS A 350 64.88 -9.71 -1.95
N HIS A 351 65.43 -8.59 -1.47
CA HIS A 351 64.81 -7.81 -0.40
C HIS A 351 63.43 -7.28 -0.78
N LEU A 352 63.24 -6.86 -2.04
CA LEU A 352 61.92 -6.46 -2.52
C LEU A 352 60.95 -7.64 -2.52
N ALA A 353 61.37 -8.81 -2.98
CA ALA A 353 60.54 -10.02 -2.98
C ALA A 353 60.18 -10.45 -1.55
N GLU A 354 61.14 -10.43 -0.62
CA GLU A 354 60.94 -10.70 0.80
C GLU A 354 59.93 -9.71 1.40
N TYR A 355 60.11 -8.41 1.15
CA TYR A 355 59.20 -7.38 1.63
C TYR A 355 57.77 -7.56 1.07
N GLN A 356 57.66 -7.94 -0.21
CA GLN A 356 56.37 -8.21 -0.85
C GLN A 356 55.64 -9.42 -0.24
N VAL A 357 56.39 -10.48 0.12
CA VAL A 357 55.84 -11.69 0.78
C VAL A 357 55.44 -11.40 2.22
N GLN A 358 56.23 -10.61 2.96
CA GLN A 358 55.97 -10.35 4.39
C GLN A 358 54.93 -9.26 4.64
N ASN A 359 54.81 -8.27 3.74
CA ASN A 359 53.97 -7.08 3.99
C ASN A 359 52.80 -6.99 3.01
N TYR A 360 53.08 -6.86 1.71
CA TYR A 360 52.05 -6.52 0.74
C TYR A 360 51.06 -7.65 0.45
N LEU A 361 51.52 -8.90 0.27
CA LEU A 361 50.64 -10.04 -0.02
C LEU A 361 49.73 -10.41 1.16
N PRO A 362 50.23 -10.46 2.41
CA PRO A 362 49.38 -10.68 3.58
C PRO A 362 48.37 -9.55 3.79
N GLN A 363 48.79 -8.29 3.55
CA GLN A 363 47.89 -7.14 3.65
C GLN A 363 46.76 -7.19 2.60
N LEU A 364 47.07 -7.54 1.34
CA LEU A 364 46.04 -7.78 0.31
C LEU A 364 45.06 -8.89 0.72
N ALA A 365 45.57 -10.01 1.25
CA ALA A 365 44.74 -11.09 1.75
C ALA A 365 43.85 -10.66 2.93
N SER A 366 44.35 -9.79 3.81
CA SER A 366 43.59 -9.25 4.94
C SER A 366 42.43 -8.35 4.48
N TYR A 367 42.63 -7.57 3.41
CA TYR A 367 41.56 -6.76 2.83
C TYR A 367 40.45 -7.60 2.21
N GLU A 368 40.80 -8.66 1.46
CA GLU A 368 39.79 -9.59 0.92
C GLU A 368 39.02 -10.28 2.04
N LEU A 369 39.70 -10.71 3.10
CA LEU A 369 39.05 -11.34 4.25
C LEU A 369 38.08 -10.38 4.95
N ALA A 370 38.46 -9.11 5.14
CA ALA A 370 37.61 -8.10 5.74
C ALA A 370 36.37 -7.80 4.89
N ILE A 371 36.54 -7.67 3.56
CA ILE A 371 35.43 -7.50 2.60
C ILE A 371 34.49 -8.71 2.67
N ARG A 372 35.05 -9.93 2.61
CA ARG A 372 34.29 -11.18 2.68
C ARG A 372 33.46 -11.25 3.95
N GLN A 373 34.06 -10.95 5.11
CA GLN A 373 33.35 -10.95 6.40
C GLN A 373 32.15 -9.99 6.38
N LYS A 374 32.34 -8.75 5.91
CA LYS A 374 31.24 -7.77 5.81
C LYS A 374 30.15 -8.21 4.84
N VAL A 375 30.51 -8.78 3.69
CA VAL A 375 29.54 -9.31 2.72
C VAL A 375 28.77 -10.50 3.28
N THR A 376 29.42 -11.39 4.04
CA THR A 376 28.73 -12.46 4.78
C THR A 376 27.72 -11.90 5.77
N THR A 377 28.08 -10.86 6.53
CA THR A 377 27.14 -10.18 7.44
C THR A 377 25.97 -9.56 6.67
N LEU A 378 26.20 -8.94 5.51
CA LEU A 378 25.14 -8.41 4.65
C LEU A 378 24.23 -9.52 4.10
N ALA A 379 24.77 -10.69 3.76
CA ALA A 379 23.99 -11.83 3.28
C ALA A 379 23.09 -12.39 4.40
N ILE A 380 23.62 -12.51 5.62
CA ILE A 380 22.83 -12.89 6.81
C ILE A 380 21.76 -11.84 7.11
N SER A 381 22.10 -10.56 7.02
CA SER A 381 21.13 -9.45 7.16
C SER A 381 20.02 -9.54 6.12
N LYS A 382 20.35 -9.82 4.85
CA LYS A 382 19.35 -10.00 3.79
C LYS A 382 18.41 -11.16 4.11
N ARG A 383 18.93 -12.29 4.58
CA ARG A 383 18.10 -13.43 5.02
C ARG A 383 17.11 -13.01 6.10
N ASN A 384 17.58 -12.28 7.12
CA ASN A 384 16.71 -11.77 8.18
C ASN A 384 15.67 -10.78 7.65
N SER A 385 16.07 -9.91 6.71
CA SER A 385 15.17 -8.95 6.04
C SER A 385 14.01 -9.65 5.30
N ILE A 386 14.30 -10.75 4.59
CA ILE A 386 13.25 -11.56 3.92
C ILE A 386 12.29 -12.13 4.98
N GLN A 387 12.82 -12.71 6.07
CA GLN A 387 12.00 -13.27 7.14
C GLN A 387 11.11 -12.21 7.82
N GLU A 388 11.66 -11.02 8.07
CA GLU A 388 10.89 -9.89 8.60
C GLU A 388 9.81 -9.43 7.64
N LEU A 389 10.11 -9.33 6.34
CA LEU A 389 9.12 -8.98 5.34
C LEU A 389 7.95 -9.97 5.35
N ILE A 390 8.23 -11.29 5.35
CA ILE A 390 7.19 -12.32 5.40
C ILE A 390 6.33 -12.18 6.66
N LYS A 391 6.97 -11.98 7.83
CA LYS A 391 6.25 -11.73 9.10
C LYS A 391 5.29 -10.54 8.97
N TYR A 392 5.75 -9.41 8.43
CA TYR A 392 4.91 -8.22 8.29
C TYR A 392 3.84 -8.38 7.22
N MET A 393 4.14 -9.04 6.10
CA MET A 393 3.14 -9.32 5.06
C MET A 393 2.02 -10.24 5.57
N ASN A 394 2.33 -11.20 6.45
CA ASN A 394 1.33 -11.99 7.15
C ASN A 394 0.46 -11.14 8.08
N ALA A 395 1.05 -10.22 8.83
CA ALA A 395 0.29 -9.27 9.65
C ALA A 395 -0.62 -8.37 8.79
N VAL A 396 -0.11 -7.85 7.67
CA VAL A 396 -0.89 -7.05 6.72
C VAL A 396 -2.07 -7.86 6.17
N SER A 397 -1.83 -9.08 5.72
CA SER A 397 -2.86 -9.98 5.19
C SER A 397 -3.95 -10.27 6.23
N GLN A 398 -3.56 -10.52 7.49
CA GLN A 398 -4.50 -10.73 8.59
C GLN A 398 -5.37 -9.50 8.84
N ILE A 399 -4.78 -8.30 8.93
CA ILE A 399 -5.53 -7.06 9.13
C ILE A 399 -6.46 -6.79 7.93
N GLN A 400 -5.99 -7.02 6.69
CA GLN A 400 -6.82 -6.88 5.50
C GLN A 400 -8.02 -7.85 5.49
N SER A 401 -7.81 -9.09 5.92
CA SER A 401 -8.88 -10.08 6.08
C SER A 401 -9.92 -9.63 7.12
N GLU A 402 -9.46 -9.12 8.25
CA GLU A 402 -10.35 -8.58 9.29
C GLU A 402 -11.10 -7.33 8.81
N ILE A 403 -10.46 -6.41 8.07
CA ILE A 403 -11.13 -5.29 7.42
C ILE A 403 -12.22 -5.79 6.48
N ALA A 404 -11.92 -6.79 5.63
CA ALA A 404 -12.91 -7.37 4.71
C ALA A 404 -14.10 -8.02 5.44
N SER A 405 -13.92 -8.49 6.68
CA SER A 405 -15.01 -9.03 7.51
C SER A 405 -15.97 -7.97 8.06
N VAL A 406 -15.53 -6.71 8.17
CA VAL A 406 -16.36 -5.59 8.68
C VAL A 406 -17.32 -5.08 7.60
N GLU A 407 -16.95 -5.14 6.33
CA GLU A 407 -17.75 -4.59 5.23
C GLU A 407 -19.15 -5.24 5.08
N PRO A 408 -19.29 -6.58 5.13
CA PRO A 408 -20.60 -7.23 5.11
C PRO A 408 -21.47 -6.85 6.30
N ARG A 409 -20.90 -6.81 7.52
CA ARG A 409 -21.62 -6.41 8.74
C ARG A 409 -22.15 -4.98 8.65
N LEU A 410 -21.31 -4.07 8.16
CA LEU A 410 -21.70 -2.68 7.94
C LEU A 410 -22.83 -2.56 6.91
N LYS A 411 -22.77 -3.36 5.84
CA LYS A 411 -23.80 -3.40 4.81
C LYS A 411 -25.13 -3.92 5.36
N GLU A 412 -25.10 -5.03 6.09
CA GLU A 412 -26.28 -5.62 6.74
C GLU A 412 -26.92 -4.65 7.74
N ALA A 413 -26.12 -3.96 8.55
CA ALA A 413 -26.63 -2.98 9.51
C ALA A 413 -27.30 -1.78 8.82
N LYS A 414 -26.76 -1.32 7.68
CA LYS A 414 -27.39 -0.29 6.83
C LYS A 414 -28.71 -0.79 6.23
N GLU A 415 -28.71 -2.00 5.67
CA GLU A 415 -29.90 -2.60 5.08
C GLU A 415 -31.03 -2.77 6.11
N CYS A 416 -30.71 -3.21 7.34
CA CYS A 416 -31.67 -3.31 8.43
C CYS A 416 -32.34 -1.95 8.75
N LEU A 417 -31.53 -0.90 8.84
CA LEU A 417 -32.02 0.47 9.08
C LEU A 417 -32.92 0.96 7.93
N ASP A 418 -32.53 0.73 6.68
CA ASP A 418 -33.30 1.15 5.50
C ASP A 418 -34.60 0.35 5.35
N GLN A 419 -34.58 -0.94 5.66
CA GLN A 419 -35.78 -1.79 5.68
C GLN A 419 -36.78 -1.32 6.74
N PHE A 420 -36.30 -0.98 7.93
CA PHE A 420 -37.16 -0.44 8.98
C PHE A 420 -37.82 0.88 8.54
N LYS A 421 -37.03 1.80 7.96
CA LYS A 421 -37.53 3.07 7.43
C LYS A 421 -38.57 2.87 6.33
N THR A 422 -38.33 1.91 5.44
CA THR A 422 -39.25 1.60 4.34
C THR A 422 -40.55 0.99 4.85
N LYS A 423 -40.46 0.07 5.82
CA LYS A 423 -41.62 -0.60 6.42
C LYS A 423 -42.56 0.38 7.11
N TYR A 424 -42.00 1.39 7.79
CA TYR A 424 -42.77 2.35 8.59
C TYR A 424 -42.85 3.76 8.02
N ALA A 425 -42.53 3.94 6.72
CA ALA A 425 -42.51 5.25 6.07
C ALA A 425 -43.82 6.05 6.15
N GLN A 426 -44.96 5.37 6.28
CA GLN A 426 -46.30 6.00 6.30
C GLN A 426 -46.99 5.99 7.68
N ARG A 427 -46.56 5.11 8.58
CA ARG A 427 -47.19 4.89 9.89
C ARG A 427 -46.11 4.50 10.90
N ASP A 428 -45.35 5.49 11.33
CA ASP A 428 -44.39 5.35 12.43
C ASP A 428 -45.04 5.78 13.76
N LEU A 429 -44.27 5.71 14.86
CA LEU A 429 -44.77 6.14 16.17
C LEU A 429 -45.06 7.64 16.21
N GLU A 430 -44.41 8.43 15.36
CA GLU A 430 -44.65 9.88 15.23
C GLU A 430 -46.08 10.15 14.74
N SER A 431 -46.61 9.28 13.86
CA SER A 431 -47.99 9.38 13.36
C SER A 431 -49.05 9.38 14.48
N VAL A 432 -48.80 8.75 15.63
CA VAL A 432 -49.72 8.76 16.78
C VAL A 432 -49.89 10.18 17.30
N ARG A 433 -48.80 10.94 17.38
CA ARG A 433 -48.82 12.35 17.77
C ARG A 433 -49.50 13.20 16.70
N ASP A 434 -49.25 12.90 15.43
CA ASP A 434 -49.81 13.65 14.30
C ASP A 434 -51.34 13.55 14.18
N ILE A 435 -51.95 12.47 14.71
CA ILE A 435 -53.42 12.34 14.78
C ILE A 435 -54.05 13.54 15.50
N LEU A 436 -53.43 14.02 16.58
CA LEU A 436 -53.93 15.18 17.33
C LEU A 436 -53.95 16.43 16.45
N PHE A 437 -52.84 16.71 15.78
CA PHE A 437 -52.71 17.89 14.91
C PHE A 437 -53.61 17.78 13.68
N GLY A 438 -53.69 16.60 13.06
CA GLY A 438 -54.58 16.31 11.94
C GLY A 438 -56.05 16.50 12.32
N TYR A 439 -56.46 16.07 13.52
CA TYR A 439 -57.80 16.30 14.02
C TYR A 439 -58.08 17.79 14.26
N GLY A 440 -57.13 18.54 14.82
CA GLY A 440 -57.23 20.00 14.95
C GLY A 440 -57.42 20.71 13.61
N ALA A 441 -56.62 20.34 12.60
CA ALA A 441 -56.75 20.87 11.24
C ALA A 441 -58.11 20.50 10.61
N LEU A 442 -58.61 19.29 10.84
CA LEU A 442 -59.94 18.87 10.40
C LEU A 442 -61.04 19.73 11.02
N MET A 443 -60.96 20.07 12.30
CA MET A 443 -61.94 20.93 12.97
C MET A 443 -61.97 22.33 12.35
N ILE A 444 -60.80 22.92 12.11
CA ILE A 444 -60.69 24.22 11.43
C ILE A 444 -61.32 24.16 10.03
N GLU A 445 -61.02 23.10 9.27
CA GLU A 445 -61.54 22.92 7.91
C GLU A 445 -63.07 22.77 7.89
N ILE A 446 -63.66 22.09 8.88
CA ILE A 446 -65.13 21.98 8.99
C ILE A 446 -65.77 23.35 9.20
N VAL A 447 -65.23 24.16 10.12
CA VAL A 447 -65.72 25.53 10.37
C VAL A 447 -65.61 26.35 9.10
N ARG A 448 -64.44 26.32 8.45
CA ARG A 448 -64.18 27.04 7.19
C ARG A 448 -65.18 26.66 6.10
N ARG A 449 -65.46 25.36 5.91
CA ARG A 449 -66.45 24.88 4.92
C ARG A 449 -67.86 25.32 5.26
N ARG A 450 -68.24 25.34 6.54
CA ARG A 450 -69.56 25.79 6.97
C ARG A 450 -69.75 27.29 6.71
N GLU A 451 -68.77 28.11 7.06
CA GLU A 451 -68.79 29.55 6.79
C GLU A 451 -68.85 29.83 5.28
N TYR A 452 -68.10 29.08 4.48
CA TYR A 452 -68.14 29.22 3.03
C TYR A 452 -69.51 28.88 2.44
N VAL A 453 -70.15 27.79 2.90
CA VAL A 453 -71.51 27.43 2.46
C VAL A 453 -72.52 28.51 2.86
N GLN A 454 -72.40 29.05 4.06
CA GLN A 454 -73.27 30.13 4.52
C GLN A 454 -73.11 31.38 3.64
N LEU A 455 -71.87 31.80 3.38
CA LEU A 455 -71.56 32.92 2.50
C LEU A 455 -72.13 32.73 1.08
N VAL A 456 -71.96 31.54 0.50
CA VAL A 456 -72.51 31.19 -0.81
C VAL A 456 -74.04 31.25 -0.80
N SER A 457 -74.69 30.75 0.26
CA SER A 457 -76.15 30.82 0.40
C SER A 457 -76.66 32.26 0.51
N GLU A 458 -75.98 33.10 1.30
CA GLU A 458 -76.34 34.52 1.47
C GLU A 458 -76.22 35.28 0.14
N HIS A 459 -75.12 35.09 -0.59
CA HIS A 459 -74.95 35.66 -1.93
C HIS A 459 -75.97 35.12 -2.93
N GLY A 460 -76.32 33.83 -2.85
CA GLY A 460 -77.35 33.22 -3.69
C GLY A 460 -78.74 33.84 -3.47
N LEU A 461 -79.12 34.10 -2.21
CA LEU A 461 -80.37 34.78 -1.86
C LEU A 461 -80.38 36.23 -2.38
N LEU A 462 -79.30 36.98 -2.17
CA LEU A 462 -79.18 38.36 -2.68
C LEU A 462 -79.32 38.42 -4.21
N LEU A 463 -78.70 37.48 -4.92
CA LEU A 463 -78.83 37.37 -6.37
C LEU A 463 -80.26 37.01 -6.79
N SER A 464 -80.90 36.07 -6.09
CA SER A 464 -82.30 35.70 -6.31
C SER A 464 -83.25 36.90 -6.13
N ASP A 465 -83.05 37.70 -5.08
CA ASP A 465 -83.83 38.91 -4.83
C ASP A 465 -83.64 39.96 -5.93
N LEU A 466 -82.40 40.14 -6.39
CA LEU A 466 -82.07 41.03 -7.51
C LEU A 466 -82.78 40.56 -8.80
N MET A 467 -82.71 39.28 -9.12
CA MET A 467 -83.39 38.69 -10.29
C MET A 467 -84.91 38.81 -10.18
N THR A 468 -85.46 38.66 -8.98
CA THR A 468 -86.90 38.85 -8.72
C THR A 468 -87.32 40.29 -8.95
N LYS A 469 -86.52 41.28 -8.52
CA LYS A 469 -86.77 42.70 -8.82
C LYS A 469 -86.76 42.97 -10.32
N TYR A 470 -85.74 42.51 -11.05
CA TYR A 470 -85.69 42.64 -12.51
C TYR A 470 -86.91 42.02 -13.19
N LYS A 471 -87.31 40.82 -12.75
CA LYS A 471 -88.53 40.16 -13.24
C LYS A 471 -89.79 40.99 -12.97
N GLN A 472 -89.93 41.58 -11.78
CA GLN A 472 -91.08 42.43 -11.44
C GLN A 472 -91.13 43.71 -12.28
N GLU A 473 -89.99 44.36 -12.52
CA GLU A 473 -89.91 45.52 -13.39
C GLU A 473 -90.29 45.18 -14.82
N GLU A 474 -89.82 44.05 -15.34
CA GLU A 474 -90.18 43.56 -16.66
C GLU A 474 -91.69 43.23 -16.75
N LEU A 475 -92.25 42.56 -15.74
CA LEU A 475 -93.69 42.32 -15.66
C LEU A 475 -94.49 43.62 -15.60
N LYS A 476 -94.02 44.65 -14.90
CA LYS A 476 -94.66 45.99 -14.90
C LYS A 476 -94.64 46.60 -16.30
N LYS A 477 -93.52 46.51 -17.02
CA LYS A 477 -93.41 46.99 -18.41
C LYS A 477 -94.36 46.22 -19.34
N ARG A 478 -94.45 44.90 -19.21
CA ARG A 478 -95.40 44.05 -19.95
C ARG A 478 -96.84 44.39 -19.62
N ASN A 479 -97.21 44.48 -18.35
CA ASN A 479 -98.56 44.85 -17.93
C ASN A 479 -98.94 46.25 -18.42
N PHE A 480 -98.01 47.21 -18.40
CA PHE A 480 -98.23 48.53 -18.97
C PHE A 480 -98.49 48.45 -20.48
N PHE A 481 -97.68 47.67 -21.20
CA PHE A 481 -97.86 47.42 -22.62
C PHE A 481 -99.24 46.81 -22.88
N ASP A 482 -99.62 45.76 -22.15
CA ASP A 482 -100.93 45.09 -22.27
C ASP A 482 -102.11 46.02 -21.97
N GLN A 483 -101.99 46.87 -20.95
CA GLN A 483 -103.10 47.73 -20.53
C GLN A 483 -103.27 48.97 -21.40
N LYS A 484 -102.17 49.60 -21.83
CA LYS A 484 -102.21 50.90 -22.51
C LYS A 484 -101.90 50.81 -24.00
N VAL A 485 -100.91 50.00 -24.39
CA VAL A 485 -100.43 49.95 -25.78
C VAL A 485 -101.24 48.95 -26.59
N LEU A 486 -101.47 47.75 -26.06
CA LEU A 486 -102.20 46.66 -26.73
C LEU A 486 -103.62 47.06 -27.14
N LYS A 487 -104.29 47.90 -26.35
CA LYS A 487 -105.64 48.43 -26.64
C LYS A 487 -105.67 49.47 -27.76
N MET A 488 -104.53 50.09 -28.07
CA MET A 488 -104.38 51.05 -29.17
C MET A 488 -103.99 50.36 -30.48
N LEU A 489 -103.61 49.09 -30.42
CA LEU A 489 -103.31 48.30 -31.61
C LEU A 489 -104.64 47.85 -32.25
N PRO A 490 -104.83 47.99 -33.57
CA PRO A 490 -106.07 47.56 -34.25
C PRO A 490 -106.25 46.04 -34.32
N PHE A 491 -105.28 45.29 -33.80
CA PHE A 491 -105.19 43.85 -33.87
C PHE A 491 -104.62 43.37 -32.54
N LYS A 492 -105.23 42.32 -31.98
CA LYS A 492 -104.64 41.61 -30.84
C LYS A 492 -103.46 40.80 -31.36
N PRO A 493 -102.27 40.91 -30.75
CA PRO A 493 -101.17 40.02 -31.07
C PRO A 493 -101.45 38.58 -30.62
#